data_AF-A0A2M7JJ34-F1
#
_entry.id   AF-A0A2M7JJ34-F1
#
_cell.length_a   1.000
_cell.length_b   1.000
_cell.length_c   1.000
_cell.angle_alpha   90.00
_cell.angle_beta   90.00
_cell.angle_gamma   90.00
#
_symmetry.space_group_name_H-M   'P 1'
#
loop_
_entity.id
_entity.type
_entity.pdbx_description
1 polymer ?
#
loop_
_entity_poly.entity_id
_entity_poly.type
_entity_poly.pdbx_seq_one_letter_code
_entity_poly.pdbx_strand_id
1 'polypeptide(L)'
;MAVYIYREPQFRKWLEELKKGGGKAALVSERAEKLIRAYASKNRMLPQSTKTMTKYGEARIPNSRKFNLGAGYRLICMRKFEDIVFLCVGPHDFCNCWIDNNRGLDPDIQNDCLLVEPRPVADNEGSLERPEPETDYDRLLMSRIDERTLRKIFCGLNRY
;
A
#
# COMPACT_ATOMS: atom_id res chain seq x y z
N MET A 1 -2.65 -7.16 -19.41
CA MET A 1 -2.39 -6.56 -18.09
C MET A 1 -1.40 -5.41 -18.22
N ALA A 2 -1.97 -4.23 -18.41
CA ALA A 2 -1.36 -2.94 -18.19
C ALA A 2 -1.62 -2.47 -16.75
N VAL A 3 -0.83 -1.49 -16.33
CA VAL A 3 -0.95 -0.85 -15.01
C VAL A 3 -1.22 0.62 -15.21
N TYR A 4 -2.19 1.13 -14.48
CA TYR A 4 -2.63 2.51 -14.57
C TYR A 4 -2.63 3.17 -13.20
N ILE A 5 -2.51 4.49 -13.18
CA ILE A 5 -2.71 5.32 -11.99
C ILE A 5 -3.90 6.24 -12.25
N TYR A 6 -4.95 6.10 -11.44
CA TYR A 6 -6.11 6.99 -11.47
C TYR A 6 -5.72 8.37 -10.93
N ARG A 7 -6.08 9.43 -11.67
CA ARG A 7 -5.76 10.82 -11.35
C ARG A 7 -4.30 10.99 -10.91
N GLU A 8 -3.38 10.58 -11.79
CA GLU A 8 -1.94 10.56 -11.50
C GLU A 8 -1.40 11.82 -10.82
N PRO A 9 -1.80 13.06 -11.19
CA PRO A 9 -1.30 14.26 -10.51
C PRO A 9 -1.64 14.29 -9.02
N GLN A 10 -2.82 13.80 -8.65
CA GLN A 10 -3.25 13.70 -7.25
C GLN A 10 -2.54 12.56 -6.53
N PHE A 11 -2.43 11.41 -7.20
CA PHE A 11 -1.73 10.24 -6.66
C PHE A 11 -0.26 10.57 -6.36
N ARG A 12 0.41 11.26 -7.28
CA ARG A 12 1.80 11.70 -7.13
C ARG A 12 1.96 12.68 -5.98
N LYS A 13 1.00 13.59 -5.77
CA LYS A 13 1.03 14.49 -4.60
C LYS A 13 1.04 13.69 -3.29
N TRP A 14 0.21 12.67 -3.15
CA TRP A 14 0.20 11.82 -1.96
C TRP A 14 1.53 11.09 -1.77
N LEU A 15 2.14 10.55 -2.84
CA LEU A 15 3.46 9.94 -2.75
C LEU A 15 4.55 10.93 -2.30
N GLU A 16 4.55 12.14 -2.85
CA GLU A 16 5.53 13.17 -2.50
C GLU A 16 5.33 13.67 -1.06
N GLU A 17 4.09 13.75 -0.57
CA GLU A 17 3.80 14.04 0.84
C GLU A 17 4.34 12.94 1.76
N LEU A 18 4.18 11.67 1.39
CA LEU A 18 4.74 10.55 2.14
C LEU A 18 6.27 10.59 2.16
N LYS A 19 6.93 10.91 1.03
CA LYS A 19 8.38 11.08 0.96
C LYS A 19 8.87 12.21 1.87
N LYS A 20 8.21 13.37 1.80
CA LYS A 20 8.56 14.55 2.61
C LYS A 20 8.34 14.31 4.11
N GLY A 21 7.38 13.48 4.47
CA GLY A 21 7.12 13.10 5.87
C GLY A 21 8.27 12.34 6.53
N GLY A 22 9.21 11.77 5.75
CA GLY A 22 10.39 11.09 6.28
C GLY A 22 10.08 9.78 7.02
N GLY A 23 11.13 9.17 7.58
CA GLY A 23 11.02 7.97 8.43
C GLY A 23 10.18 6.85 7.81
N LYS A 24 9.15 6.41 8.53
CA LYS A 24 8.26 5.32 8.09
C LYS A 24 7.43 5.71 6.85
N ALA A 25 7.02 6.97 6.72
CA ALA A 25 6.21 7.44 5.60
C ALA A 25 7.02 7.42 4.28
N ALA A 26 8.29 7.83 4.34
CA ALA A 26 9.17 7.75 3.18
C ALA A 26 9.39 6.29 2.72
N LEU A 27 9.64 5.37 3.66
CA LEU A 27 9.78 3.94 3.34
C LEU A 27 8.49 3.35 2.74
N VAL A 28 7.33 3.79 3.22
CA VAL A 28 6.02 3.40 2.68
C VAL A 28 5.86 3.88 1.24
N SER A 29 6.27 5.11 0.93
CA SER A 29 6.21 5.64 -0.45
C SER A 29 7.06 4.81 -1.41
N GLU A 30 8.27 4.42 -0.99
CA GLU A 30 9.17 3.58 -1.78
C GLU A 30 8.58 2.18 -2.01
N ARG A 31 7.97 1.59 -0.97
CA ARG A 31 7.25 0.31 -1.09
C ARG A 31 6.08 0.39 -2.06
N ALA A 32 5.31 1.48 -2.04
CA ALA A 32 4.20 1.69 -2.96
C ALA A 32 4.70 1.77 -4.42
N GLU A 33 5.74 2.55 -4.67
CA GLU A 33 6.36 2.63 -6.00
C GLU A 33 6.93 1.29 -6.46
N LYS A 34 7.59 0.53 -5.57
CA LYS A 34 8.13 -0.80 -5.88
C LYS A 34 7.02 -1.77 -6.27
N LEU A 35 5.88 -1.75 -5.58
CA LEU A 35 4.70 -2.55 -5.93
C LEU A 35 4.15 -2.16 -7.31
N ILE A 36 3.95 -0.86 -7.56
CA ILE A 36 3.45 -0.37 -8.86
C ILE A 36 4.37 -0.82 -10.00
N ARG A 37 5.68 -0.67 -9.84
CA ARG A 37 6.67 -1.10 -10.84
C ARG A 37 6.68 -2.61 -11.03
N ALA A 38 6.63 -3.40 -9.95
CA ALA A 38 6.58 -4.86 -10.04
C ALA A 38 5.38 -5.35 -10.85
N TYR A 39 4.21 -4.70 -10.66
CA TYR A 39 3.02 -4.96 -11.45
C TYR A 39 3.20 -4.57 -12.93
N ALA A 40 3.85 -3.43 -13.21
CA ALA A 40 4.07 -2.96 -14.58
C ALA A 40 5.04 -3.87 -15.34
N SER A 41 6.10 -4.36 -14.69
CA SER A 41 7.13 -5.23 -15.28
C SER A 41 6.69 -6.69 -15.44
N LYS A 42 5.39 -7.02 -15.29
CA LYS A 42 4.83 -8.38 -15.38
C LYS A 42 5.47 -9.41 -14.42
N ASN A 43 6.11 -8.97 -13.34
CA ASN A 43 6.62 -9.90 -12.34
C ASN A 43 5.43 -10.47 -11.55
N ARG A 44 4.98 -11.67 -11.94
CA ARG A 44 3.74 -12.33 -11.45
C ARG A 44 3.79 -12.74 -9.98
N MET A 45 4.96 -12.64 -9.34
CA MET A 45 5.20 -13.03 -7.96
C MET A 45 5.09 -11.79 -7.05
N LEU A 46 3.87 -11.43 -6.67
CA LEU A 46 3.71 -10.57 -5.50
C LEU A 46 4.00 -11.42 -4.26
N PRO A 47 4.62 -10.83 -3.22
CA PRO A 47 4.75 -11.49 -1.94
C PRO A 47 3.39 -12.02 -1.47
N GLN A 48 3.34 -13.28 -1.04
CA GLN A 48 2.12 -13.95 -0.55
C GLN A 48 1.45 -13.18 0.60
N SER A 49 2.20 -12.29 1.26
CA SER A 49 1.78 -11.39 2.33
C SER A 49 0.87 -10.22 1.91
N THR A 50 0.62 -10.05 0.61
CA THR A 50 -0.32 -9.04 0.08
C THR A 50 -1.79 -9.48 0.06
N LYS A 51 -2.10 -10.72 0.46
CA LYS A 51 -3.47 -11.27 0.47
C LYS A 51 -4.22 -10.94 1.77
N THR A 52 -4.50 -9.67 2.03
CA THR A 52 -5.73 -9.35 2.79
C THR A 52 -6.86 -9.20 1.78
N MET A 53 -7.22 -10.32 1.17
CA MET A 53 -8.41 -10.42 0.32
C MET A 53 -9.62 -10.37 1.24
N THR A 54 -10.33 -9.24 1.30
CA THR A 54 -11.64 -9.22 1.97
C THR A 54 -12.59 -10.06 1.11
N LYS A 55 -12.77 -11.32 1.53
CA LYS A 55 -13.66 -12.33 0.92
C LYS A 55 -15.14 -11.92 1.00
N TYR A 56 -15.44 -10.91 1.81
CA TYR A 56 -16.76 -10.29 1.95
C TYR A 56 -16.66 -8.82 1.53
N GLY A 57 -17.51 -8.42 0.59
CA GLY A 57 -17.57 -7.05 0.10
C GLY A 57 -17.96 -6.08 1.22
N GLU A 58 -16.98 -5.42 1.82
CA GLU A 58 -17.16 -4.04 2.31
C GLU A 58 -17.18 -3.03 1.14
N ALA A 59 -17.15 -3.53 -0.10
CA ALA A 59 -16.53 -2.88 -1.23
C ALA A 59 -17.43 -1.81 -1.85
N ARG A 60 -17.45 -0.66 -1.17
CA ARG A 60 -17.90 0.64 -1.67
C ARG A 60 -17.35 0.95 -3.07
N ILE A 61 -16.23 0.35 -3.50
CA ILE A 61 -15.70 0.37 -4.86
C ILE A 61 -15.56 -1.07 -5.39
N PRO A 62 -16.14 -1.41 -6.56
CA PRO A 62 -16.11 -2.76 -7.11
C PRO A 62 -14.68 -3.19 -7.48
N ASN A 63 -14.39 -4.49 -7.31
CA ASN A 63 -13.10 -5.11 -7.66
C ASN A 63 -11.85 -4.45 -7.03
N SER A 64 -12.04 -3.70 -5.94
CA SER A 64 -10.95 -3.05 -5.22
C SER A 64 -10.15 -4.03 -4.34
N ARG A 65 -8.88 -3.74 -4.17
CA ARG A 65 -7.92 -4.46 -3.32
C ARG A 65 -7.12 -3.46 -2.49
N LYS A 66 -6.81 -3.84 -1.25
CA LYS A 66 -6.02 -3.04 -0.31
C LYS A 66 -4.72 -3.77 0.00
N PHE A 67 -3.58 -3.11 -0.18
CA PHE A 67 -2.29 -3.59 0.26
C PHE A 67 -1.91 -2.93 1.58
N ASN A 68 -1.41 -3.71 2.52
CA ASN A 68 -0.78 -3.18 3.73
C ASN A 68 0.67 -2.79 3.39
N LEU A 69 1.00 -1.50 3.51
CA LEU A 69 2.37 -1.02 3.29
C LEU A 69 3.21 -1.03 4.59
N GLY A 70 2.60 -1.43 5.71
CA GLY A 70 3.14 -1.31 7.06
C GLY A 70 2.82 0.03 7.71
N ALA A 71 3.07 0.14 9.02
CA ALA A 71 2.95 1.38 9.80
C ALA A 71 1.59 2.11 9.70
N GLY A 72 0.51 1.38 9.47
CA GLY A 72 -0.83 1.95 9.30
C GLY A 72 -1.14 2.51 7.92
N TYR A 73 -0.27 2.31 6.93
CA TYR A 73 -0.48 2.79 5.56
C TYR A 73 -1.09 1.72 4.65
N ARG A 74 -1.84 2.17 3.65
CA ARG A 74 -2.54 1.35 2.67
C ARG A 74 -2.26 1.87 1.25
N LEU A 75 -2.23 0.95 0.30
CA LEU A 75 -2.32 1.22 -1.13
C LEU A 75 -3.58 0.55 -1.66
N ILE A 76 -4.41 1.30 -2.36
CA ILE A 76 -5.68 0.82 -2.90
C ILE A 76 -5.53 0.71 -4.41
N CYS A 77 -5.92 -0.43 -4.96
CA CYS A 77 -6.07 -0.61 -6.40
C CYS A 77 -7.42 -1.22 -6.73
N MET A 78 -7.79 -1.22 -8.00
CA MET A 78 -8.89 -2.02 -8.51
C MET A 78 -8.45 -2.81 -9.74
N ARG A 79 -9.07 -3.97 -9.93
CA ARG A 79 -8.94 -4.73 -11.17
C ARG A 79 -10.04 -4.29 -12.13
N LYS A 80 -9.66 -3.83 -13.31
CA LYS A 80 -10.59 -3.51 -14.40
C LYS A 80 -10.23 -4.39 -15.60
N PHE A 81 -11.10 -5.34 -15.92
CA PHE A 81 -10.82 -6.42 -16.88
C PHE A 81 -9.53 -7.19 -16.56
N GLU A 82 -8.52 -7.09 -17.42
CA GLU A 82 -7.20 -7.69 -17.24
C GLU A 82 -6.16 -6.71 -16.67
N ASP A 83 -6.55 -5.47 -16.42
CA ASP A 83 -5.67 -4.39 -16.02
C ASP A 83 -5.85 -4.01 -14.56
N ILE A 84 -4.85 -3.29 -14.03
CA ILE A 84 -4.83 -2.85 -12.64
C ILE A 84 -4.75 -1.34 -12.62
N VAL A 85 -5.63 -0.72 -11.84
CA VAL A 85 -5.67 0.72 -11.65
C VAL A 85 -5.37 1.02 -10.19
N PHE A 86 -4.26 1.70 -9.91
CA PHE A 86 -3.96 2.21 -8.57
C PHE A 86 -4.76 3.48 -8.31
N LEU A 87 -5.44 3.50 -7.17
CA LEU A 87 -6.47 4.49 -6.85
C LEU A 87 -6.02 5.52 -5.84
N CYS A 88 -5.46 5.08 -4.71
CA CYS A 88 -4.95 5.96 -3.67
C CYS A 88 -3.91 5.28 -2.79
N VAL A 89 -3.09 6.10 -2.12
CA VAL A 89 -2.06 5.67 -1.17
C VAL A 89 -2.05 6.63 0.02
N GLY A 90 -1.91 6.10 1.23
CA GLY A 90 -1.86 6.93 2.42
C GLY A 90 -2.16 6.17 3.71
N PRO A 91 -2.36 6.88 4.84
CA PRO A 91 -2.78 6.28 6.10
C PRO A 91 -4.12 5.54 5.97
N HIS A 92 -4.35 4.58 6.86
CA HIS A 92 -5.55 3.75 6.90
C HIS A 92 -6.84 4.58 6.85
N ASP A 93 -6.95 5.59 7.72
CA ASP A 93 -8.16 6.40 7.85
C ASP A 93 -8.39 7.27 6.63
N PHE A 94 -7.31 7.83 6.05
CA PHE A 94 -7.36 8.55 4.79
C PHE A 94 -7.89 7.66 3.66
N CYS A 95 -7.32 6.47 3.48
CA CYS A 95 -7.78 5.54 2.45
C CYS A 95 -9.23 5.09 2.67
N ASN A 96 -9.65 4.90 3.93
CA ASN A 96 -11.03 4.55 4.25
C ASN A 96 -12.01 5.68 3.87
N CYS A 97 -11.72 6.92 4.28
CA CYS A 97 -12.50 8.10 3.90
C CYS A 97 -12.51 8.31 2.38
N TRP A 98 -11.37 8.08 1.71
CA TRP A 98 -11.30 8.20 0.25
C TRP A 98 -12.23 7.19 -0.43
N ILE A 99 -12.24 5.94 0.03
CA ILE A 99 -13.17 4.91 -0.48
C ILE A 99 -14.62 5.30 -0.23
N ASP A 100 -14.93 5.88 0.93
CA ASP A 100 -16.27 6.39 1.24
C ASP A 100 -16.73 7.53 0.34
N ASN A 101 -15.81 8.40 -0.08
CA ASN A 101 -16.14 9.53 -0.95
C ASN A 101 -16.20 9.15 -2.43
N ASN A 102 -15.64 7.99 -2.80
CA ASN A 102 -15.57 7.50 -4.17
C ASN A 102 -16.39 6.21 -4.34
N ARG A 103 -17.54 6.09 -3.66
CA ARG A 103 -18.38 4.89 -3.79
C ARG A 103 -18.84 4.70 -5.24
N GLY A 104 -18.88 3.45 -5.68
CA GLY A 104 -19.28 3.10 -7.04
C GLY A 104 -18.29 3.56 -8.12
N LEU A 105 -17.09 4.04 -7.75
CA LEU A 105 -16.11 4.51 -8.71
C LEU A 105 -15.79 3.43 -9.75
N ASP A 106 -15.95 3.79 -11.00
CA ASP A 106 -15.51 3.03 -12.17
C ASP A 106 -14.79 3.98 -13.13
N PRO A 107 -13.46 4.14 -13.00
CA PRO A 107 -12.70 5.17 -13.70
C PRO A 107 -12.56 4.85 -15.18
N ASP A 108 -12.67 5.85 -16.06
CA ASP A 108 -12.36 5.67 -17.47
C ASP A 108 -10.83 5.60 -17.65
N ILE A 109 -10.35 4.49 -18.20
CA ILE A 109 -8.91 4.25 -18.38
C ILE A 109 -8.30 5.29 -19.34
N GLN A 110 -9.05 5.75 -20.34
CA GLN A 110 -8.52 6.67 -21.35
C GLN A 110 -8.45 8.12 -20.85
N ASN A 111 -9.42 8.50 -20.01
CA ASN A 111 -9.60 9.90 -19.61
C ASN A 111 -9.07 10.18 -18.19
N ASP A 112 -9.24 9.24 -17.26
CA ASP A 112 -8.93 9.47 -15.85
C ASP A 112 -7.59 8.87 -15.40
N CYS A 113 -6.96 8.04 -16.24
CA CYS A 113 -5.84 7.20 -15.82
C CYS A 113 -4.58 7.42 -16.67
N LEU A 114 -3.42 7.35 -16.02
CA LEU A 114 -2.13 7.35 -16.71
C LEU A 114 -1.58 5.92 -16.79
N LEU A 115 -1.18 5.48 -17.98
CA LEU A 115 -0.47 4.22 -18.17
C LEU A 115 0.93 4.29 -17.53
N VAL A 116 1.25 3.30 -16.71
CA VAL A 116 2.60 3.13 -16.15
C VAL A 116 3.41 2.28 -17.12
N GLU A 117 4.37 2.91 -17.77
CA GLU A 117 5.28 2.19 -18.66
C GLU A 117 6.20 1.25 -17.88
N PRO A 118 6.36 0.00 -18.35
CA PRO A 118 7.34 -0.90 -17.77
C PRO A 118 8.73 -0.34 -18.07
N ARG A 119 9.45 0.06 -17.02
CA ARG A 119 10.89 0.34 -17.16
C ARG A 119 11.64 -1.00 -17.17
N PRO A 120 12.59 -1.21 -18.09
CA PRO A 120 13.53 -2.30 -17.95
C PRO A 120 14.25 -2.10 -16.62
N VAL A 121 14.06 -3.04 -15.70
CA VAL A 121 14.96 -3.16 -14.55
C VAL A 121 16.31 -3.48 -15.17
N ALA A 122 17.25 -2.53 -15.11
CA ALA A 122 18.64 -2.87 -15.36
C ALA A 122 18.99 -3.96 -14.35
N ASP A 123 19.35 -5.15 -14.85
CA ASP A 123 19.90 -6.23 -14.05
C ASP A 123 21.19 -5.72 -13.42
N ASN A 124 21.08 -5.08 -12.26
CA ASN A 124 22.11 -5.22 -11.26
C ASN A 124 21.86 -6.58 -10.62
N GLU A 125 22.54 -7.59 -11.17
CA GLU A 125 22.80 -8.85 -10.52
C GLU A 125 23.56 -8.56 -9.21
N GLY A 126 22.79 -8.22 -8.17
CA GLY A 126 23.29 -7.73 -6.90
C GLY A 126 22.43 -8.28 -5.78
N SER A 127 22.67 -9.55 -5.46
CA SER A 127 22.12 -10.33 -4.36
C SER A 127 20.64 -10.70 -4.49
N LEU A 128 20.42 -11.98 -4.81
CA LEU A 128 19.30 -12.74 -4.27
C LEU A 128 19.37 -12.66 -2.73
N GLU A 129 18.83 -11.59 -2.15
CA GLU A 129 18.41 -11.64 -0.76
C GLU A 129 17.25 -12.64 -0.71
N ARG A 130 17.61 -13.87 -0.38
CA ARG A 130 16.81 -14.86 0.35
C ARG A 130 15.63 -14.15 1.02
N PRO A 131 14.37 -14.59 0.84
CA PRO A 131 13.27 -13.93 1.53
C PRO A 131 13.61 -13.93 3.02
N GLU A 132 13.93 -12.75 3.54
CA GLU A 132 13.99 -12.52 4.98
C GLU A 132 12.67 -13.09 5.48
N PRO A 133 12.70 -14.15 6.31
CA PRO A 133 11.46 -14.64 6.89
C PRO A 133 10.83 -13.40 7.51
N GLU A 134 9.54 -13.16 7.21
CA GLU A 134 8.78 -12.06 7.78
C GLU A 134 9.12 -12.01 9.25
N THR A 135 10.03 -11.11 9.61
CA THR A 135 10.31 -10.87 11.00
C THR A 135 9.01 -10.25 11.41
N ASP A 136 8.23 -11.04 12.15
CA ASP A 136 6.95 -10.65 12.71
C ASP A 136 7.24 -9.37 13.50
N TYR A 137 7.14 -8.23 12.82
CA TYR A 137 7.64 -6.96 13.32
C TYR A 137 6.76 -6.52 14.47
N ASP A 138 5.51 -7.01 14.53
CA ASP A 138 4.66 -6.94 15.71
C ASP A 138 5.27 -7.73 16.87
N ARG A 139 5.78 -8.95 16.65
CA ARG A 139 6.53 -9.72 17.66
C ARG A 139 7.85 -9.08 18.07
N LEU A 140 8.60 -8.50 17.13
CA LEU A 140 9.89 -7.83 17.38
C LEU A 140 9.70 -6.47 18.08
N LEU A 141 8.61 -5.77 17.77
CA LEU A 141 8.16 -4.56 18.43
C LEU A 141 7.63 -4.88 19.84
N MET A 142 6.83 -5.93 20.00
CA MET A 142 6.40 -6.44 21.32
C MET A 142 7.58 -6.86 22.19
N SER A 143 8.65 -7.41 21.59
CA SER A 143 9.88 -7.77 22.33
C SER A 143 10.71 -6.56 22.76
N ARG A 144 10.53 -5.39 22.13
CA ARG A 144 11.20 -4.12 22.48
C ARG A 144 10.35 -3.17 23.32
N ILE A 145 9.04 -3.41 23.40
CA ILE A 145 8.14 -2.62 24.24
C ILE A 145 8.18 -3.20 25.65
N ASP A 146 8.90 -2.49 26.53
CA ASP A 146 8.96 -2.81 27.95
C ASP A 146 7.65 -2.44 28.68
N GLU A 147 7.31 -3.18 29.74
CA GLU A 147 6.10 -2.98 30.53
C GLU A 147 6.03 -1.56 31.12
N ARG A 148 7.17 -0.93 31.39
CA ARG A 148 7.26 0.46 31.86
C ARG A 148 6.77 1.46 30.80
N THR A 149 6.98 1.17 29.52
CA THR A 149 6.52 1.99 28.40
C THR A 149 5.00 1.85 28.22
N LEU A 150 4.48 0.63 28.33
CA LEU A 150 3.04 0.37 28.30
C LEU A 150 2.31 1.07 29.46
N ARG A 151 2.85 1.00 30.68
CA ARG A 151 2.28 1.71 31.84
C ARG A 151 2.29 3.23 31.70
N LYS A 152 3.23 3.81 30.93
CA LYS A 152 3.21 5.26 30.62
C LYS A 152 2.16 5.62 29.57
N ILE A 153 1.99 4.79 28.54
CA ILE A 153 1.02 5.04 27.46
C ILE A 153 -0.42 4.80 27.95
N PHE A 154 -0.62 3.77 28.78
CA PHE A 154 -1.91 3.34 29.32
C PHE A 154 -2.11 3.73 30.79
N CYS A 155 -1.40 4.75 31.28
CA CYS A 155 -1.47 5.20 32.69
C CYS A 155 -2.88 5.61 33.15
N GLY A 156 -3.80 5.87 32.22
CA GLY A 156 -5.21 6.19 32.49
C GLY A 156 -6.17 5.00 32.53
N LEU A 157 -5.74 3.78 32.21
CA LEU A 157 -6.60 2.59 32.16
C LEU A 157 -6.59 1.74 33.45
N ASN A 158 -5.72 2.06 34.42
CA ASN A 158 -5.73 1.44 35.74
C ASN A 158 -6.27 2.42 36.80
N ARG A 159 -7.57 2.68 36.74
CA ARG A 159 -8.33 3.20 37.88
C ARG A 159 -9.36 2.15 38.31
N TYR A 160 -8.90 1.18 39.09
CA TYR A 160 -9.68 0.42 40.07
C TYR A 160 -8.81 0.16 41.28
#